data_AF-A0A0G1QT49-F1
#
_entry.id   AF-A0A0G1QT49-F1
#
_cell.length_a   1.000
_cell.length_b   1.000
_cell.length_c   1.000
_cell.angle_alpha   90.00
_cell.angle_beta   90.00
_cell.angle_gamma   90.00
#
_symmetry.space_group_name_H-M   'P 1'
#
loop_
_entity.id
_entity.type
_entity.pdbx_description
1 polymer ?
#
loop_
_entity_poly.entity_id
_entity_poly.type
_entity_poly.pdbx_seq_one_letter_code
_entity_poly.pdbx_strand_id
1 'polypeptide(L)'
;MKFRISLLLGIIIFSAATANAQVMTQDSIFNVINAYRYFKEVDNLSINVPTVVEVPFADEFIERFDFAVLDKTTNSFEPHFFRQERFVNQIPISVRANSGLSVADYLVDNNVNTYAEFDLSENEQGRVQIVLTSVYPITSSALTTLLDNYVALPSSVEIRATISGIERIVLANRRMDQQTIRFPQTTSNRWVVTFIYGQPLRVTELRLIQENAAETSSRTLRFLAQPGHTYRIYFDPDRQAAPPVGEAGNLAISEGVLQIAYVSPRNNPNYTIADMDKDGVSDLRDNCVSVANSDQEDINSNGRGDTCDDFDQDSIMNNKDNCPNLPPLF
;
A
#
# COMPACT_ATOMS: atom_id res chain seq x y z
N MET A 1 -0.81 30.24 77.49
CA MET A 1 -0.50 28.80 77.60
C MET A 1 -0.01 28.32 76.23
N LYS A 2 1.07 27.55 76.20
CA LYS A 2 1.96 27.25 75.07
C LYS A 2 1.37 26.23 74.08
N PHE A 3 1.67 26.42 72.77
CA PHE A 3 1.89 25.44 71.67
C PHE A 3 0.76 24.41 71.36
N ARG A 4 0.48 24.02 70.11
CA ARG A 4 1.39 23.52 69.05
C ARG A 4 0.74 23.69 67.67
N ILE A 5 1.54 24.07 66.68
CA ILE A 5 1.24 23.91 65.25
C ILE A 5 1.79 22.52 64.87
N SER A 6 0.92 21.60 64.46
CA SER A 6 1.33 20.32 63.88
C SER A 6 1.45 20.48 62.36
N LEU A 7 2.69 20.44 61.87
CA LEU A 7 3.02 20.34 60.45
C LEU A 7 2.85 18.86 60.05
N LEU A 8 1.78 18.52 59.31
CA LEU A 8 1.66 17.19 58.71
C LEU A 8 2.53 17.14 57.45
N LEU A 9 3.63 16.39 57.54
CA LEU A 9 4.48 16.04 56.41
C LEU A 9 3.77 14.94 55.60
N GLY A 10 3.10 15.31 54.51
CA GLY A 10 2.52 14.35 53.57
C GLY A 10 3.62 13.68 52.75
N ILE A 11 3.97 12.45 53.10
CA ILE A 11 4.83 11.59 52.28
C ILE A 11 3.97 11.13 51.09
N ILE A 12 4.22 11.71 49.91
CA ILE A 12 3.69 11.20 48.65
C ILE A 12 4.46 9.92 48.34
N ILE A 13 3.87 8.77 48.67
CA ILE A 13 4.34 7.48 48.19
C ILE A 13 3.97 7.42 46.71
N PHE A 14 4.95 7.67 45.83
CA PHE A 14 4.84 7.27 44.43
C PHE A 14 4.84 5.74 44.40
N SER A 15 3.65 5.14 44.38
CA SER A 15 3.49 3.76 43.95
C SER A 15 3.83 3.71 42.47
N ALA A 16 5.04 3.27 42.14
CA ALA A 16 5.38 2.85 40.79
C ALA A 16 4.46 1.67 40.45
N ALA A 17 3.40 1.95 39.69
CA ALA A 17 2.65 0.90 39.01
C ALA A 17 3.59 0.36 37.93
N THR A 18 4.23 -0.76 38.23
CA THR A 18 4.89 -1.57 37.20
C THR A 18 3.79 -2.03 36.24
N ALA A 19 3.79 -1.49 35.03
CA ALA A 19 3.07 -2.09 33.92
C ALA A 19 3.70 -3.47 33.67
N ASN A 20 3.14 -4.50 34.30
CA ASN A 20 3.50 -5.87 33.97
C ASN A 20 3.01 -6.12 32.55
N ALA A 21 3.92 -6.14 31.58
CA ALA A 21 3.70 -6.88 30.35
C ALA A 21 3.30 -8.30 30.78
N GLN A 22 2.07 -8.72 30.48
CA GLN A 22 1.62 -10.06 30.82
C GLN A 22 2.46 -11.04 29.98
N VAL A 23 3.41 -11.70 30.63
CA VAL A 23 4.13 -12.82 30.03
C VAL A 23 3.09 -13.84 29.57
N MET A 24 3.00 -14.05 28.27
CA MET A 24 2.03 -14.95 27.68
C MET A 24 2.39 -16.40 27.99
N THR A 25 1.38 -17.25 28.19
CA THR A 25 1.62 -18.70 28.29
C THR A 25 1.99 -19.22 26.92
N GLN A 26 2.80 -20.29 26.88
CA GLN A 26 3.18 -20.94 25.62
C GLN A 26 1.95 -21.36 24.79
N ASP A 27 0.88 -21.79 25.45
CA ASP A 27 -0.38 -22.16 24.80
C ASP A 27 -1.08 -20.96 24.13
N SER A 28 -1.05 -19.80 24.78
CA SER A 28 -1.65 -18.58 24.21
C SER A 28 -0.89 -18.07 22.98
N ILE A 29 0.44 -18.18 22.98
CA ILE A 29 1.27 -17.88 21.80
C ILE A 29 0.99 -18.90 20.70
N PHE A 30 0.95 -20.19 21.04
CA PHE A 30 0.68 -21.27 20.10
C PHE A 30 -0.64 -21.05 19.34
N ASN A 31 -1.71 -20.70 20.06
CA ASN A 31 -3.03 -20.43 19.48
C ASN A 31 -3.05 -19.26 18.49
N VAL A 32 -2.14 -18.30 18.64
CA VAL A 32 -1.98 -17.18 17.70
C VAL A 32 -1.15 -17.61 16.51
N ILE A 33 0.04 -18.18 16.75
CA ILE A 33 0.99 -18.50 15.67
C ILE A 33 0.48 -19.63 14.77
N ASN A 34 -0.40 -20.51 15.25
CA ASN A 34 -0.89 -21.64 14.46
C ASN A 34 -1.78 -21.24 13.28
N ALA A 35 -2.25 -19.98 13.24
CA ALA A 35 -3.00 -19.42 12.13
C ALA A 35 -2.10 -19.03 10.94
N TYR A 36 -0.84 -18.71 11.19
CA TYR A 36 0.07 -18.14 10.19
C TYR A 36 0.80 -19.22 9.40
N ARG A 37 0.83 -19.12 8.08
CA ARG A 37 1.46 -20.12 7.20
C ARG A 37 2.98 -20.03 7.18
N TYR A 38 3.50 -18.81 7.30
CA TYR A 38 4.92 -18.54 7.13
C TYR A 38 5.50 -17.65 8.22
N PHE A 39 6.81 -17.67 8.35
CA PHE A 39 7.54 -16.73 9.19
C PHE A 39 8.89 -16.30 8.61
N LYS A 40 9.43 -15.17 9.09
CA LYS A 40 10.80 -14.70 8.89
C LYS A 40 11.53 -14.60 10.22
N GLU A 41 12.79 -15.03 10.27
CA GLU A 41 13.66 -14.88 11.46
C GLU A 41 14.45 -13.58 11.37
N VAL A 42 14.28 -12.71 12.36
CA VAL A 42 15.02 -11.46 12.48
C VAL A 42 15.89 -11.57 13.73
N ASP A 43 17.05 -12.16 13.54
CA ASP A 43 18.06 -12.37 14.58
C ASP A 43 19.27 -11.45 14.33
N ASN A 44 20.14 -11.29 15.35
CA ASN A 44 21.44 -10.59 15.24
C ASN A 44 21.36 -9.12 14.82
N LEU A 45 20.37 -8.39 15.32
CA LEU A 45 20.31 -6.94 15.13
C LEU A 45 21.43 -6.25 15.93
N SER A 46 22.39 -5.65 15.24
CA SER A 46 23.50 -4.89 15.83
C SER A 46 23.04 -3.48 16.26
N ILE A 47 22.12 -3.40 17.22
CA ILE A 47 21.57 -2.15 17.75
C ILE A 47 21.95 -1.96 19.22
N ASN A 48 22.26 -0.72 19.60
CA ASN A 48 22.67 -0.35 20.97
C ASN A 48 21.57 0.39 21.74
N VAL A 49 20.51 0.80 21.06
CA VAL A 49 19.33 1.48 21.61
C VAL A 49 18.07 0.91 20.96
N PRO A 50 16.88 1.04 21.57
CA PRO A 50 15.63 0.66 20.92
C PRO A 50 15.49 1.36 19.57
N THR A 51 15.30 0.60 18.51
CA THR A 51 15.37 1.09 17.13
C THR A 51 14.20 0.53 16.33
N VAL A 52 13.52 1.39 15.56
CA VAL A 52 12.51 0.92 14.61
C VAL A 52 13.21 0.17 13.49
N VAL A 53 12.89 -1.10 13.33
CA VAL A 53 13.44 -1.96 12.28
C VAL A 53 12.42 -2.07 11.16
N GLU A 54 12.87 -1.96 9.91
CA GLU A 54 12.06 -2.13 8.71
C GLU A 54 12.48 -3.38 7.95
N VAL A 55 11.54 -4.33 7.83
CA VAL A 55 11.75 -5.63 7.19
C VAL A 55 11.04 -5.66 5.84
N PRO A 56 11.76 -5.93 4.73
CA PRO A 56 11.15 -5.96 3.40
C PRO A 56 10.34 -7.24 3.14
N PHE A 57 9.22 -7.04 2.45
CA PHE A 57 8.39 -8.07 1.82
C PHE A 57 8.36 -7.79 0.31
N ALA A 58 9.32 -8.34 -0.42
CA ALA A 58 9.53 -8.02 -1.83
C ALA A 58 8.69 -8.91 -2.75
N ASP A 59 8.87 -10.23 -2.62
CA ASP A 59 8.35 -11.22 -3.56
C ASP A 59 7.34 -12.18 -2.90
N GLU A 60 7.03 -11.99 -1.63
CA GLU A 60 6.07 -12.83 -0.92
C GLU A 60 4.65 -12.61 -1.44
N PHE A 61 4.04 -13.71 -1.87
CA PHE A 61 2.60 -13.76 -2.01
C PHE A 61 1.97 -13.81 -0.61
N ILE A 62 1.12 -12.83 -0.33
CA ILE A 62 0.41 -12.67 0.94
C ILE A 62 -1.06 -12.47 0.58
N GLU A 63 -1.91 -13.41 1.01
CA GLU A 63 -3.36 -13.34 0.84
C GLU A 63 -3.97 -12.40 1.88
N ARG A 64 -3.53 -12.52 3.14
CA ARG A 64 -3.99 -11.70 4.26
C ARG A 64 -2.84 -10.89 4.87
N PHE A 65 -2.97 -9.57 4.88
CA PHE A 65 -1.99 -8.62 5.42
C PHE A 65 -2.05 -8.50 6.95
N ASP A 66 -2.27 -9.60 7.63
CA ASP A 66 -2.18 -9.70 9.08
C ASP A 66 -0.80 -10.25 9.45
N PHE A 67 -0.18 -9.66 10.46
CA PHE A 67 1.17 -10.01 10.91
C PHE A 67 1.20 -10.20 12.42
N ALA A 68 2.14 -11.01 12.89
CA ALA A 68 2.48 -11.09 14.30
C ALA A 68 4.00 -11.06 14.46
N VAL A 69 4.49 -10.09 15.22
CA VAL A 69 5.92 -9.96 15.53
C VAL A 69 6.14 -10.53 16.91
N LEU A 70 6.72 -11.72 17.03
CA LEU A 70 7.03 -12.35 18.30
C LEU A 70 8.46 -11.99 18.70
N ASP A 71 8.61 -11.32 19.85
CA ASP A 71 9.89 -11.24 20.55
C ASP A 71 10.16 -12.58 21.25
N LYS A 72 11.16 -13.31 20.75
CA LYS A 72 11.54 -14.64 21.24
C LYS A 72 12.29 -14.56 22.57
N THR A 73 12.79 -13.40 22.95
CA THR A 73 13.51 -13.18 24.21
C THR A 73 12.53 -12.99 25.36
N THR A 74 11.41 -12.30 25.12
CA THR A 74 10.39 -12.01 26.15
C THR A 74 9.14 -12.88 26.04
N ASN A 75 8.94 -13.59 24.92
CA ASN A 75 7.71 -14.31 24.57
C ASN A 75 6.48 -13.38 24.56
N SER A 76 6.63 -12.18 23.99
CA SER A 76 5.55 -11.21 23.78
C SER A 76 5.39 -10.86 22.31
N PHE A 77 4.17 -10.50 21.91
CA PHE A 77 3.96 -9.91 20.59
C PHE A 77 4.19 -8.41 20.63
N GLU A 78 4.99 -7.94 19.66
CA GLU A 78 5.33 -6.54 19.49
C GLU A 78 4.35 -5.85 18.54
N PRO A 79 3.97 -4.59 18.84
CA PRO A 79 3.21 -3.78 17.91
C PRO A 79 4.01 -3.55 16.62
N HIS A 80 3.30 -3.51 15.50
CA HIS A 80 3.91 -3.37 14.18
C HIS A 80 3.11 -2.42 13.29
N PHE A 81 3.75 -1.98 12.21
CA PHE A 81 3.15 -1.15 11.19
C PHE A 81 3.54 -1.68 9.81
N PHE A 82 2.55 -2.15 9.05
CA PHE A 82 2.75 -2.58 7.68
C PHE A 82 2.56 -1.39 6.73
N ARG A 83 3.54 -1.18 5.85
CA ARG A 83 3.56 -0.09 4.88
C ARG A 83 3.69 -0.66 3.47
N GLN A 84 2.77 -0.28 2.60
CA GLN A 84 2.80 -0.57 1.17
C GLN A 84 2.87 0.74 0.39
N GLU A 85 3.92 0.92 -0.40
CA GLU A 85 4.09 2.07 -1.28
C GLU A 85 4.10 1.60 -2.73
N ARG A 86 3.45 2.34 -3.62
CA ARG A 86 3.51 2.10 -5.07
C ARG A 86 4.36 3.19 -5.70
N PHE A 87 5.40 2.78 -6.39
CA PHE A 87 6.29 3.62 -7.16
C PHE A 87 5.99 3.42 -8.64
N VAL A 88 5.79 4.52 -9.35
CA VAL A 88 5.70 4.50 -10.81
C VAL A 88 7.09 4.82 -11.32
N ASN A 89 7.78 3.82 -11.87
CA ASN A 89 9.08 4.00 -12.51
C ASN A 89 8.84 4.63 -13.89
N GLN A 90 8.81 5.97 -13.89
CA GLN A 90 8.63 6.74 -15.12
C GLN A 90 9.79 6.47 -16.10
N ILE A 91 9.43 6.23 -17.34
CA ILE A 91 10.34 6.17 -18.49
C ILE A 91 10.97 7.56 -18.66
N PRO A 92 12.31 7.67 -18.63
CA PRO A 92 12.99 8.94 -18.80
C PRO A 92 12.70 9.58 -20.15
N ILE A 93 12.46 10.90 -20.14
CA ILE A 93 12.21 11.71 -21.32
C ILE A 93 13.38 12.69 -21.49
N SER A 94 13.93 12.76 -22.70
CA SER A 94 14.79 13.86 -23.14
C SER A 94 13.99 14.83 -23.98
N VAL A 95 14.35 16.11 -23.95
CA VAL A 95 13.56 17.17 -24.58
C VAL A 95 14.43 18.08 -25.43
N ARG A 96 13.86 18.60 -26.52
CA ARG A 96 14.47 19.65 -27.36
C ARG A 96 13.39 20.63 -27.80
N ALA A 97 13.72 21.92 -27.88
CA ALA A 97 12.85 22.93 -28.47
C ALA A 97 13.53 23.57 -29.70
N ASN A 98 12.73 23.99 -30.68
CA ASN A 98 13.23 24.61 -31.91
C ASN A 98 13.77 26.05 -31.74
N SER A 99 13.59 26.67 -30.56
CA SER A 99 14.00 28.06 -30.28
C SER A 99 15.47 28.24 -29.87
N GLY A 100 16.30 27.19 -29.89
CA GLY A 100 17.76 27.32 -29.73
C GLY A 100 18.26 27.65 -28.31
N LEU A 101 17.39 27.72 -27.31
CA LEU A 101 17.77 27.96 -25.92
C LEU A 101 18.09 26.64 -25.20
N SER A 102 19.23 26.55 -24.50
CA SER A 102 19.67 25.38 -23.71
C SER A 102 18.85 25.15 -22.43
N VAL A 103 17.62 25.67 -22.40
CA VAL A 103 16.74 25.77 -21.23
C VAL A 103 15.60 24.73 -21.32
N ALA A 104 15.52 24.01 -22.44
CA ALA A 104 14.49 23.00 -22.68
C ALA A 104 14.52 21.87 -21.64
N ASP A 105 15.67 21.55 -21.03
CA ASP A 105 15.79 20.50 -20.02
C ASP A 105 14.92 20.78 -18.78
N TYR A 106 14.64 22.05 -18.46
CA TYR A 106 13.72 22.41 -17.39
C TYR A 106 12.27 21.98 -17.67
N LEU A 107 11.92 21.61 -18.91
CA LEU A 107 10.59 21.10 -19.23
C LEU A 107 10.35 19.69 -18.68
N VAL A 108 11.39 18.95 -18.29
CA VAL A 108 11.30 17.54 -17.88
C VAL A 108 12.21 17.19 -16.69
N ASP A 109 12.68 18.20 -15.93
CA ASP A 109 13.62 18.02 -14.81
C ASP A 109 12.92 17.69 -13.48
N ASN A 110 11.58 17.61 -13.47
CA ASN A 110 10.74 17.40 -12.30
C ASN A 110 10.88 18.50 -11.22
N ASN A 111 11.36 19.69 -11.56
CA ASN A 111 11.49 20.83 -10.66
C ASN A 111 10.55 21.96 -11.06
N VAL A 112 9.43 22.10 -10.35
CA VAL A 112 8.43 23.15 -10.65
C VAL A 112 8.89 24.58 -10.37
N ASN A 113 10.10 24.77 -9.83
CA ASN A 113 10.69 26.09 -9.55
C ASN A 113 11.64 26.58 -10.65
N THR A 114 11.95 25.74 -11.64
CA THR A 114 12.68 26.12 -12.87
C THR A 114 11.70 26.25 -14.03
N TYR A 115 12.05 27.03 -15.06
CA TYR A 115 11.18 27.20 -16.23
C TYR A 115 11.98 27.38 -17.52
N ALA A 116 11.43 26.85 -18.62
CA ALA A 116 11.84 27.19 -19.96
C ALA A 116 11.05 28.39 -20.47
N GLU A 117 11.77 29.46 -20.82
CA GLU A 117 11.19 30.69 -21.36
C GLU A 117 11.25 30.72 -22.88
N PHE A 118 10.14 31.12 -23.48
CA PHE A 118 9.98 31.34 -24.92
C PHE A 118 9.54 32.78 -25.13
N ASP A 119 10.51 33.60 -25.55
CA ASP A 119 10.31 35.02 -25.81
C ASP A 119 9.31 35.26 -26.95
N LEU A 120 8.61 36.38 -26.88
CA LEU A 120 7.71 36.85 -27.92
C LEU A 120 7.90 38.35 -28.14
N SER A 121 8.14 38.75 -29.39
CA SER A 121 8.18 40.17 -29.75
C SER A 121 6.79 40.80 -29.65
N GLU A 122 6.73 42.12 -29.45
CA GLU A 122 5.46 42.84 -29.37
C GLU A 122 4.59 42.63 -30.62
N ASN A 123 3.30 42.35 -30.41
CA ASN A 123 2.28 42.13 -31.45
C ASN A 123 2.49 40.90 -32.36
N GLU A 124 3.35 39.96 -31.98
CA GLU A 124 3.52 38.70 -32.70
C GLU A 124 2.71 37.56 -32.07
N GLN A 125 2.52 36.48 -32.83
CA GLN A 125 2.03 35.21 -32.31
C GLN A 125 3.19 34.21 -32.29
N GLY A 126 3.50 33.70 -31.10
CA GLY A 126 4.59 32.79 -30.90
C GLY A 126 4.23 31.37 -31.29
N ARG A 127 5.20 30.64 -31.83
CA ARG A 127 5.09 29.21 -32.13
C ARG A 127 6.34 28.49 -31.64
N VAL A 128 6.17 27.58 -30.70
CA VAL A 128 7.25 26.71 -30.23
C VAL A 128 6.91 25.26 -30.55
N GLN A 129 7.89 24.53 -31.04
CA GLN A 129 7.84 23.09 -31.24
C GLN A 129 8.79 22.42 -30.26
N ILE A 130 8.22 21.60 -29.39
CA ILE A 130 8.90 20.86 -28.34
C ILE A 130 8.85 19.39 -28.71
N VAL A 131 10.02 18.76 -28.72
CA VAL A 131 10.21 17.36 -29.08
C VAL A 131 10.61 16.60 -27.83
N LEU A 132 9.77 15.66 -27.42
CA LEU A 132 10.04 14.73 -26.32
C LEU A 132 10.44 13.38 -26.91
N THR A 133 11.56 12.83 -26.45
CA THR A 133 12.08 11.52 -26.88
C THR A 133 12.39 10.64 -25.69
N SER A 134 12.06 9.36 -25.78
CA SER A 134 12.35 8.37 -24.75
C SER A 134 13.03 7.14 -25.35
N VAL A 135 13.78 6.40 -24.53
CA VAL A 135 14.43 5.14 -24.95
C VAL A 135 13.38 4.05 -25.15
N TYR A 136 12.42 3.95 -24.22
CA TYR A 136 11.29 3.04 -24.30
C TYR A 136 10.01 3.79 -24.74
N PRO A 137 9.14 3.19 -25.55
CA PRO A 137 7.87 3.83 -25.94
C PRO A 137 7.01 4.13 -24.71
N ILE A 138 6.41 5.31 -24.68
CA ILE A 138 5.45 5.73 -23.66
C ILE A 138 4.04 5.58 -24.23
N THR A 139 3.16 4.89 -23.53
CA THR A 139 1.71 4.89 -23.77
C THR A 139 1.09 6.02 -22.97
N SER A 140 0.45 6.96 -23.66
CA SER A 140 -0.12 8.15 -23.04
C SER A 140 -1.48 8.51 -23.64
N SER A 141 -2.35 9.05 -22.80
CA SER A 141 -3.64 9.64 -23.20
C SER A 141 -3.79 11.10 -22.78
N ALA A 142 -2.76 11.68 -22.14
CA ALA A 142 -2.80 13.07 -21.71
C ALA A 142 -1.40 13.70 -21.56
N LEU A 143 -1.36 15.01 -21.84
CA LEU A 143 -0.20 15.88 -21.62
C LEU A 143 -0.62 16.99 -20.65
N THR A 144 0.13 17.19 -19.57
CA THR A 144 -0.05 18.31 -18.64
C THR A 144 1.08 19.32 -18.82
N THR A 145 0.71 20.59 -18.93
CA THR A 145 1.64 21.71 -19.04
C THR A 145 1.54 22.58 -17.79
N LEU A 146 2.60 22.58 -16.98
CA LEU A 146 2.73 23.47 -15.84
C LEU A 146 3.41 24.76 -16.29
N LEU A 147 2.91 25.89 -15.82
CA LEU A 147 3.40 27.22 -16.17
C LEU A 147 3.95 27.91 -14.94
N ASP A 148 4.85 28.85 -15.16
CA ASP A 148 5.32 29.75 -14.10
C ASP A 148 4.20 30.72 -13.68
N ASN A 149 4.41 31.37 -12.54
CA ASN A 149 3.52 32.40 -12.02
C ASN A 149 3.32 33.53 -13.05
N TYR A 150 2.08 34.01 -13.12
CA TYR A 150 1.66 35.12 -13.97
C TYR A 150 1.81 34.88 -15.49
N VAL A 151 1.83 33.61 -15.92
CA VAL A 151 1.81 33.21 -17.34
C VAL A 151 0.45 32.61 -17.68
N ALA A 152 -0.20 33.10 -18.75
CA ALA A 152 -1.43 32.48 -19.23
C ALA A 152 -1.16 31.33 -20.20
N LEU A 153 -2.14 30.42 -20.29
CA LEU A 153 -2.10 29.26 -21.17
C LEU A 153 -1.80 29.64 -22.62
N PRO A 154 -1.06 28.79 -23.37
CA PRO A 154 -0.97 28.91 -24.81
C PRO A 154 -2.36 28.96 -25.46
N SER A 155 -2.51 29.73 -26.52
CA SER A 155 -3.77 29.84 -27.27
C SER A 155 -4.23 28.48 -27.81
N SER A 156 -3.30 27.66 -28.28
CA SER A 156 -3.61 26.32 -28.77
C SER A 156 -2.42 25.36 -28.72
N VAL A 157 -2.73 24.07 -28.81
CA VAL A 157 -1.76 22.97 -28.85
C VAL A 157 -2.09 22.00 -29.98
N GLU A 158 -1.06 21.53 -30.67
CA GLU A 158 -1.10 20.35 -31.56
C GLU A 158 -0.11 19.31 -31.04
N ILE A 159 -0.52 18.04 -30.98
CA ILE A 159 0.33 16.94 -30.52
C ILE A 159 0.44 15.92 -31.64
N ARG A 160 1.69 15.55 -31.95
CA ARG A 160 2.03 14.49 -32.89
C ARG A 160 2.86 13.43 -32.20
N ALA A 161 2.78 12.21 -32.72
CA ALA A 161 3.57 11.09 -32.24
C ALA A 161 4.07 10.27 -33.43
N THR A 162 5.24 9.64 -33.28
CA THR A 162 5.74 8.69 -34.28
C THR A 162 5.13 7.32 -34.04
N ILE A 163 4.28 6.86 -34.97
CA ILE A 163 3.59 5.56 -34.94
C ILE A 163 4.08 4.76 -36.15
N SER A 164 4.70 3.60 -35.89
CA SER A 164 5.30 2.75 -36.93
C SER A 164 6.31 3.50 -37.82
N GLY A 165 7.11 4.39 -37.22
CA GLY A 165 8.12 5.19 -37.92
C GLY A 165 7.58 6.43 -38.66
N ILE A 166 6.26 6.64 -38.66
CA ILE A 166 5.62 7.78 -39.35
C ILE A 166 5.05 8.74 -38.30
N GLU A 167 5.35 10.02 -38.44
CA GLU A 167 4.73 11.06 -37.61
C GLU A 167 3.25 11.23 -37.97
N ARG A 168 2.38 11.10 -36.97
CA ARG A 168 0.93 11.26 -37.10
C ARG A 168 0.40 12.28 -36.11
N ILE A 169 -0.64 13.01 -36.51
CA ILE A 169 -1.37 13.91 -35.61
C ILE A 169 -2.19 13.07 -34.64
N VAL A 170 -1.91 13.21 -33.34
CA VAL A 170 -2.64 12.57 -32.25
C VAL A 170 -3.72 13.51 -31.71
N LEU A 171 -3.40 14.80 -31.66
CA LEU A 171 -4.32 15.87 -31.35
C LEU A 171 -4.12 16.98 -32.35
N ALA A 172 -5.11 17.19 -33.23
CA ALA A 172 -5.12 18.34 -34.11
C ALA A 172 -5.24 19.64 -33.31
N ASN A 173 -4.75 20.74 -33.88
CA ASN A 173 -4.73 22.07 -33.27
C ASN A 173 -6.01 22.37 -32.45
N ARG A 174 -5.86 22.37 -31.12
CA ARG A 174 -6.94 22.50 -30.14
C ARG A 174 -6.65 23.69 -29.24
N ARG A 175 -7.66 24.55 -29.03
CA ARG A 175 -7.59 25.63 -28.04
C ARG A 175 -7.33 25.06 -26.65
N MET A 176 -6.39 25.63 -25.90
CA MET A 176 -6.18 25.23 -24.51
C MET A 176 -7.11 26.04 -23.59
N ASP A 177 -7.91 25.32 -22.83
CA ASP A 177 -8.78 25.83 -21.76
C ASP A 177 -8.33 25.38 -20.36
N GLN A 178 -7.39 24.43 -20.32
CA GLN A 178 -6.85 23.81 -19.12
C GLN A 178 -5.40 23.39 -19.36
N GLN A 179 -4.65 23.16 -18.29
CA GLN A 179 -3.25 22.71 -18.34
C GLN A 179 -3.12 21.26 -18.83
N THR A 180 -4.09 20.39 -18.54
CA THR A 180 -4.07 18.97 -18.91
C THR A 180 -4.95 18.71 -20.13
N ILE A 181 -4.31 18.36 -21.25
CA ILE A 181 -5.01 18.07 -22.49
C ILE A 181 -5.05 16.56 -22.71
N ARG A 182 -6.26 16.03 -22.87
CA ARG A 182 -6.51 14.61 -23.19
C ARG A 182 -6.57 14.38 -24.70
N PHE A 183 -6.08 13.22 -25.13
CA PHE A 183 -6.06 12.75 -26.51
C PHE A 183 -6.19 11.21 -26.57
N PRO A 184 -6.47 10.61 -27.74
CA PRO A 184 -6.57 9.16 -27.86
C PRO A 184 -5.30 8.46 -27.38
N GLN A 185 -5.45 7.40 -26.58
CA GLN A 185 -4.33 6.61 -26.07
C GLN A 185 -3.40 6.22 -27.23
N THR A 186 -2.15 6.66 -27.14
CA THR A 186 -1.14 6.50 -28.19
C THR A 186 0.17 6.05 -27.57
N THR A 187 0.83 5.10 -28.22
CA THR A 187 2.16 4.62 -27.80
C THR A 187 3.22 5.17 -28.74
N SER A 188 4.20 5.90 -28.21
CA SER A 188 5.32 6.43 -29.00
C SER A 188 6.54 6.72 -28.14
N ASN A 189 7.72 6.61 -28.74
CA ASN A 189 8.99 7.05 -28.17
C ASN A 189 9.39 8.47 -28.62
N ARG A 190 8.58 9.11 -29.47
CA ARG A 190 8.81 10.47 -29.97
C ARG A 190 7.50 11.23 -30.06
N TRP A 191 7.39 12.29 -29.29
CA TRP A 191 6.24 13.18 -29.25
C TRP A 191 6.67 14.58 -29.68
N VAL A 192 5.85 15.23 -30.49
CA VAL A 192 6.07 16.60 -30.93
C VAL A 192 4.87 17.43 -30.48
N VAL A 193 5.11 18.32 -29.53
CA VAL A 193 4.12 19.25 -28.98
C VAL A 193 4.37 20.61 -29.59
N THR A 194 3.37 21.16 -30.26
CA THR A 194 3.44 22.51 -30.83
C THR A 194 2.48 23.41 -30.07
N PHE A 195 3.01 24.44 -29.42
CA PHE A 195 2.20 25.49 -28.80
C PHE A 195 2.15 26.73 -29.69
N ILE A 196 0.97 27.33 -29.74
CA ILE A 196 0.74 28.68 -30.26
C ILE A 196 0.40 29.58 -29.07
N TYR A 197 1.09 30.70 -28.90
CA TYR A 197 0.97 31.56 -27.72
C TYR A 197 0.98 33.05 -28.09
N GLY A 198 0.33 33.88 -27.27
CA GLY A 198 0.17 35.32 -27.52
C GLY A 198 0.91 36.24 -26.55
N GLN A 199 1.70 35.69 -25.63
CA GLN A 199 2.57 36.41 -24.68
C GLN A 199 3.80 35.54 -24.38
N PRO A 200 4.87 36.08 -23.79
CA PRO A 200 6.02 35.29 -23.36
C PRO A 200 5.59 34.05 -22.57
N LEU A 201 6.03 32.88 -23.02
CA LEU A 201 5.58 31.61 -22.48
C LEU A 201 6.68 31.04 -21.59
N ARG A 202 6.41 30.87 -20.29
CA ARG A 202 7.30 30.16 -19.37
C ARG A 202 6.64 28.87 -18.89
N VAL A 203 7.24 27.75 -19.28
CA VAL A 203 6.75 26.40 -18.95
C VAL A 203 7.69 25.81 -17.90
N THR A 204 7.14 25.41 -16.75
CA THR A 204 7.92 24.80 -15.67
C THR A 204 8.06 23.29 -15.86
N GLU A 205 7.07 22.63 -16.48
CA GLU A 205 7.12 21.18 -16.67
C GLU A 205 6.11 20.71 -17.74
N LEU A 206 6.49 19.69 -18.51
CA LEU A 206 5.66 18.98 -19.49
C LEU A 206 5.57 17.50 -19.14
N ARG A 207 4.40 17.09 -18.61
CA ARG A 207 4.18 15.71 -18.16
C ARG A 207 3.29 14.95 -19.11
N LEU A 208 3.84 13.92 -19.75
CA LEU A 208 3.04 12.85 -20.33
C LEU A 208 2.60 11.89 -19.22
N ILE A 209 1.32 11.54 -19.19
CA ILE A 209 0.91 10.38 -18.38
C ILE A 209 1.56 9.14 -19.00
N GLN A 210 2.22 8.32 -18.19
CA GLN A 210 2.89 7.11 -18.65
C GLN A 210 2.13 5.88 -18.16
N GLU A 211 1.13 5.46 -18.93
CA GLU A 211 0.20 4.38 -18.57
C GLU A 211 0.86 3.00 -18.63
N ASN A 212 2.02 2.90 -19.28
CA ASN A 212 2.85 1.71 -19.36
C ASN A 212 4.16 1.84 -18.56
N ALA A 213 4.28 2.86 -17.70
CA ALA A 213 5.40 2.93 -16.75
C ALA A 213 5.33 1.74 -15.78
N ALA A 214 6.49 1.17 -15.45
CA ALA A 214 6.53 0.02 -14.56
C ALA A 214 6.12 0.45 -13.14
N GLU A 215 5.06 -0.14 -12.60
CA GLU A 215 4.71 0.03 -11.19
C GLU A 215 5.52 -0.97 -10.36
N THR A 216 6.40 -0.48 -9.49
CA THR A 216 7.00 -1.30 -8.43
C THR A 216 6.30 -0.99 -7.12
N SER A 217 5.92 -1.99 -6.35
CA SER A 217 5.45 -1.76 -4.98
C SER A 217 6.53 -2.16 -3.99
N SER A 218 6.82 -1.32 -2.99
CA SER A 218 7.51 -1.77 -1.79
C SER A 218 6.46 -2.21 -0.76
N ARG A 219 6.74 -3.31 -0.07
CA ARG A 219 6.00 -3.69 1.13
C ARG A 219 7.02 -3.89 2.24
N THR A 220 6.74 -3.30 3.39
CA THR A 220 7.65 -3.32 4.52
C THR A 220 6.86 -3.44 5.81
N LEU A 221 7.40 -4.17 6.78
CA LEU A 221 6.87 -4.24 8.13
C LEU A 221 7.83 -3.54 9.08
N ARG A 222 7.30 -2.65 9.92
CA ARG A 222 8.06 -1.95 10.95
C ARG A 222 7.64 -2.40 12.34
N PHE A 223 8.60 -2.50 13.25
CA PHE A 223 8.37 -2.72 14.68
C PHE A 223 9.53 -2.15 15.48
N LEU A 224 9.33 -1.92 16.78
CA LEU A 224 10.38 -1.42 17.68
C LEU A 224 11.21 -2.59 18.20
N ALA A 225 12.47 -2.70 17.77
CA ALA A 225 13.38 -3.73 18.25
C ALA A 225 14.23 -3.21 19.43
N GLN A 226 14.34 -4.04 20.47
CA GLN A 226 15.21 -3.89 21.62
C GLN A 226 16.62 -4.47 21.39
N PRO A 227 17.68 -3.86 21.95
CA PRO A 227 19.05 -4.39 21.90
C PRO A 227 19.20 -5.81 22.46
N GLY A 228 19.83 -6.70 21.69
CA GLY A 228 20.11 -8.08 22.09
C GLY A 228 18.91 -9.04 22.01
N HIS A 229 17.76 -8.57 21.54
CA HIS A 229 16.57 -9.40 21.36
C HIS A 229 16.52 -10.04 19.97
N THR A 230 15.74 -11.11 19.86
CA THR A 230 15.52 -11.83 18.60
C THR A 230 14.04 -11.92 18.30
N TYR A 231 13.68 -11.77 17.02
CA TYR A 231 12.29 -11.64 16.62
C TYR A 231 11.94 -12.66 15.55
N ARG A 232 10.67 -13.05 15.55
CA ARG A 232 10.07 -13.82 14.45
C ARG A 232 8.82 -13.12 13.97
N ILE A 233 8.77 -12.88 12.67
CA ILE A 233 7.62 -12.25 12.02
C ILE A 233 6.80 -13.34 11.37
N TYR A 234 5.62 -13.62 11.90
CA TYR A 234 4.62 -14.49 11.29
C TYR A 234 3.73 -13.68 10.35
N PHE A 235 3.37 -14.27 9.22
CA PHE A 235 2.57 -13.59 8.19
C PHE A 235 1.72 -14.59 7.39
N ASP A 236 0.77 -14.03 6.65
CA ASP A 236 -0.19 -14.76 5.80
C ASP A 236 -1.00 -15.82 6.58
N PRO A 237 -1.86 -15.40 7.52
CA PRO A 237 -2.71 -16.35 8.22
C PRO A 237 -3.91 -16.78 7.38
N ASP A 238 -4.41 -17.99 7.65
CA ASP A 238 -5.62 -18.50 7.00
C ASP A 238 -6.91 -17.97 7.66
N ARG A 239 -6.83 -17.61 8.95
CA ARG A 239 -7.89 -17.05 9.79
C ARG A 239 -7.42 -15.78 10.51
N GLN A 240 -8.35 -14.99 11.02
CA GLN A 240 -7.99 -13.82 11.81
C GLN A 240 -7.28 -14.26 13.09
N ALA A 241 -6.02 -13.88 13.23
CA ALA A 241 -5.27 -14.01 14.47
C ALA A 241 -5.01 -12.60 14.98
N ALA A 242 -5.59 -12.25 16.14
CA ALA A 242 -5.37 -10.98 16.79
C ALA A 242 -4.30 -11.16 17.87
N PRO A 243 -3.00 -11.03 17.57
CA PRO A 243 -1.95 -11.14 18.58
C PRO A 243 -2.19 -10.05 19.63
N PRO A 244 -2.17 -10.38 20.93
CA PRO A 244 -2.24 -9.38 21.98
C PRO A 244 -0.94 -8.58 21.99
N VAL A 245 -1.01 -7.33 21.54
CA VAL A 245 0.11 -6.40 21.49
C VAL A 245 -0.08 -5.27 22.51
N GLY A 246 1.03 -4.69 22.96
CA GLY A 246 1.02 -3.48 23.78
C GLY A 246 0.64 -2.22 22.99
N GLU A 247 0.74 -1.06 23.62
CA GLU A 247 0.63 0.22 22.92
C GLU A 247 1.84 0.44 22.00
N ALA A 248 1.58 0.92 20.78
CA ALA A 248 2.62 1.27 19.83
C ALA A 248 2.94 2.77 19.89
N GLY A 249 4.23 3.11 19.81
CA GLY A 249 4.63 4.45 19.39
C GLY A 249 4.32 4.70 17.90
N ASN A 250 4.67 5.89 17.40
CA ASN A 250 4.50 6.20 15.98
C ASN A 250 5.56 5.48 15.11
N LEU A 251 5.21 4.32 14.55
CA LEU A 251 6.06 3.52 13.67
C LEU A 251 6.04 4.00 12.20
N ALA A 252 5.22 5.00 11.85
CA ALA A 252 5.08 5.48 10.48
C ALA A 252 6.17 6.47 10.05
N ILE A 253 6.85 7.12 11.00
CA ILE A 253 7.92 8.09 10.72
C ILE A 253 9.14 7.37 10.16
N SER A 254 9.75 7.91 9.09
CA SER A 254 10.91 7.30 8.42
C SER A 254 12.27 7.72 8.99
N GLU A 255 12.30 8.68 9.91
CA GLU A 255 13.52 9.12 10.60
C GLU A 255 14.00 8.06 11.60
N GLY A 256 15.30 7.75 11.58
CA GLY A 256 15.91 6.80 12.52
C GLY A 256 15.53 5.33 12.33
N VAL A 257 14.95 4.97 11.17
CA VAL A 257 14.56 3.59 10.86
C VAL A 257 15.76 2.78 10.35
N LEU A 258 16.02 1.64 10.98
CA LEU A 258 17.01 0.66 10.53
C LEU A 258 16.37 -0.28 9.49
N GLN A 259 16.71 -0.08 8.23
CA GLN A 259 16.35 -1.01 7.16
C GLN A 259 17.29 -2.22 7.20
N ILE A 260 16.73 -3.42 7.26
CA ILE A 260 17.53 -4.65 7.20
C ILE A 260 17.49 -5.26 5.80
N ALA A 261 18.50 -6.09 5.52
CA ALA A 261 18.55 -6.86 4.29
C ALA A 261 17.37 -7.83 4.18
N TYR A 262 17.09 -8.29 2.96
CA TYR A 262 16.06 -9.28 2.71
C TYR A 262 16.25 -10.55 3.56
N VAL A 263 15.18 -10.96 4.22
CA VAL A 263 15.11 -12.19 5.01
C VAL A 263 14.17 -13.16 4.30
N SER A 264 14.68 -14.34 3.94
CA SER A 264 13.88 -15.37 3.26
C SER A 264 12.79 -15.93 4.19
N PRO A 265 11.56 -16.12 3.68
CA PRO A 265 10.48 -16.74 4.43
C PRO A 265 10.71 -18.24 4.63
N ARG A 266 10.11 -18.78 5.70
CA ARG A 266 10.09 -20.21 6.05
C ARG A 266 8.66 -20.65 6.35
N ASN A 267 8.35 -21.92 6.07
CA ASN A 267 7.08 -22.51 6.44
C ASN A 267 6.97 -22.60 7.97
N ASN A 268 5.81 -22.23 8.51
CA ASN A 268 5.54 -22.37 9.94
C ASN A 268 5.15 -23.82 10.26
N PRO A 269 5.96 -24.58 11.02
CA PRO A 269 5.64 -25.97 11.36
C PRO A 269 4.44 -26.09 12.32
N ASN A 270 4.07 -24.99 12.99
CA ASN A 270 2.91 -24.96 13.90
C ASN A 270 1.62 -24.56 13.18
N TYR A 271 1.68 -24.26 11.89
CA TYR A 271 0.50 -23.93 11.11
C TYR A 271 -0.48 -25.11 11.11
N THR A 272 -1.73 -24.81 11.43
CA THR A 272 -2.85 -25.75 11.37
C THR A 272 -3.95 -25.09 10.58
N ILE A 273 -4.53 -25.83 9.65
CA ILE A 273 -5.67 -25.35 8.86
C ILE A 273 -6.84 -25.08 9.81
N ALA A 274 -7.54 -23.98 9.59
CA ALA A 274 -8.73 -23.61 10.36
C ALA A 274 -9.83 -24.68 10.25
N ASP A 275 -10.40 -25.02 11.40
CA ASP A 275 -11.52 -25.93 11.61
C ASP A 275 -12.25 -25.40 12.86
N MET A 276 -13.26 -24.57 12.62
CA MET A 276 -13.90 -23.75 13.65
C MET A 276 -14.76 -24.59 14.59
N ASP A 277 -15.46 -25.60 14.09
CA ASP A 277 -16.35 -26.47 14.86
C ASP A 277 -15.72 -27.80 15.28
N LYS A 278 -14.52 -28.10 14.79
CA LYS A 278 -13.66 -29.24 15.15
C LYS A 278 -14.22 -30.58 14.75
N ASP A 279 -14.89 -30.64 13.61
CA ASP A 279 -15.44 -31.87 13.05
C ASP A 279 -14.44 -32.65 12.16
N GLY A 280 -13.27 -32.07 11.88
CA GLY A 280 -12.22 -32.64 11.06
C GLY A 280 -12.24 -32.23 9.59
N VAL A 281 -13.22 -31.41 9.18
CA VAL A 281 -13.28 -30.76 7.88
C VAL A 281 -12.74 -29.34 8.02
N SER A 282 -11.87 -28.94 7.10
CA SER A 282 -11.32 -27.57 7.11
C SER A 282 -12.38 -26.56 6.72
N ASP A 283 -12.43 -25.39 7.36
CA ASP A 283 -13.38 -24.29 7.07
C ASP A 283 -13.50 -23.97 5.57
N LEU A 284 -12.39 -24.08 4.81
CA LEU A 284 -12.36 -23.81 3.36
C LEU A 284 -13.12 -24.83 2.50
N ARG A 285 -13.46 -25.99 3.07
CA ARG A 285 -14.14 -27.10 2.40
C ARG A 285 -15.41 -27.53 3.14
N ASP A 286 -15.74 -26.83 4.22
CA ASP A 286 -16.84 -27.18 5.09
C ASP A 286 -18.14 -26.49 4.63
N ASN A 287 -19.15 -27.28 4.29
CA ASN A 287 -20.47 -26.76 3.92
C ASN A 287 -21.30 -26.32 5.13
N CYS A 288 -20.81 -26.52 6.36
CA CYS A 288 -21.38 -26.01 7.61
C CYS A 288 -20.33 -25.52 8.62
N VAL A 289 -19.45 -24.59 8.23
CA VAL A 289 -18.32 -23.98 9.00
C VAL A 289 -18.50 -23.77 10.52
N SER A 290 -19.72 -23.62 11.02
CA SER A 290 -20.01 -23.38 12.45
C SER A 290 -20.72 -24.51 13.19
N VAL A 291 -21.04 -25.62 12.50
CA VAL A 291 -21.87 -26.71 13.00
C VAL A 291 -21.34 -28.04 12.46
N ALA A 292 -20.73 -28.81 13.36
CA ALA A 292 -20.05 -30.05 13.03
C ALA A 292 -20.91 -31.01 12.18
N ASN A 293 -20.41 -31.36 10.99
CA ASN A 293 -21.01 -32.30 10.05
C ASN A 293 -19.92 -32.98 9.19
N SER A 294 -19.10 -33.82 9.82
CA SER A 294 -17.95 -34.49 9.20
C SER A 294 -18.27 -35.34 7.95
N ASP A 295 -19.54 -35.68 7.74
CA ASP A 295 -20.07 -36.40 6.58
C ASP A 295 -20.37 -35.49 5.38
N GLN A 296 -20.50 -34.18 5.59
CA GLN A 296 -20.70 -33.14 4.58
C GLN A 296 -21.92 -33.43 3.69
N GLU A 297 -22.98 -34.03 4.25
CA GLU A 297 -24.22 -34.30 3.53
C GLU A 297 -24.86 -32.97 3.06
N ASP A 298 -25.20 -32.91 1.77
CA ASP A 298 -25.87 -31.81 1.09
C ASP A 298 -26.76 -32.41 -0.01
N ILE A 299 -27.93 -32.93 0.40
CA ILE A 299 -28.82 -33.70 -0.48
C ILE A 299 -29.35 -32.84 -1.64
N ASN A 300 -29.56 -31.55 -1.39
CA ASN A 300 -30.12 -30.63 -2.39
C ASN A 300 -29.03 -29.94 -3.24
N SER A 301 -27.75 -30.17 -2.92
CA SER A 301 -26.56 -29.65 -3.62
C SER A 301 -26.52 -28.13 -3.73
N ASN A 302 -27.02 -27.42 -2.70
CA ASN A 302 -27.02 -25.96 -2.67
C ASN A 302 -25.70 -25.37 -2.13
N GLY A 303 -24.76 -26.21 -1.67
CA GLY A 303 -23.48 -25.83 -1.11
C GLY A 303 -23.51 -25.53 0.39
N ARG A 304 -24.64 -25.75 1.06
CA ARG A 304 -24.82 -25.69 2.51
C ARG A 304 -25.18 -27.09 2.99
N GLY A 305 -24.51 -27.56 4.03
CA GLY A 305 -24.79 -28.90 4.54
C GLY A 305 -26.16 -29.01 5.19
N ASP A 306 -26.76 -30.18 5.10
CA ASP A 306 -28.11 -30.47 5.61
C ASP A 306 -28.24 -30.10 7.10
N THR A 307 -27.17 -30.25 7.88
CA THR A 307 -27.11 -29.95 9.32
C THR A 307 -27.28 -28.47 9.65
N CYS A 308 -26.82 -27.57 8.78
CA CYS A 308 -26.90 -26.12 8.96
C CYS A 308 -27.86 -25.44 7.98
N ASP A 309 -28.66 -26.24 7.26
CA ASP A 309 -29.72 -25.76 6.39
C ASP A 309 -31.08 -25.70 7.09
N ASP A 310 -32.00 -24.98 6.47
CA ASP A 310 -33.40 -24.81 6.87
C ASP A 310 -34.24 -25.13 5.63
N PHE A 311 -34.63 -26.40 5.49
CA PHE A 311 -35.26 -26.89 4.27
C PHE A 311 -36.68 -26.38 4.07
N ASP A 312 -37.40 -26.10 5.15
CA ASP A 312 -38.80 -25.65 5.09
C ASP A 312 -39.01 -24.17 5.39
N GLN A 313 -37.93 -23.45 5.69
CA GLN A 313 -37.84 -22.01 5.86
C GLN A 313 -38.67 -21.49 7.02
N ASP A 314 -38.85 -22.29 8.07
CA ASP A 314 -39.54 -21.90 9.29
C ASP A 314 -38.64 -21.17 10.30
N SER A 315 -37.36 -20.95 9.95
CA SER A 315 -36.30 -20.35 10.77
C SER A 315 -35.75 -21.26 11.88
N ILE A 316 -36.08 -22.55 11.86
CA ILE A 316 -35.49 -23.58 12.71
C ILE A 316 -34.57 -24.43 11.83
N MET A 317 -33.26 -24.37 12.09
CA MET A 317 -32.30 -25.19 11.35
C MET A 317 -32.61 -26.69 11.54
N ASN A 318 -32.40 -27.49 10.49
CA ASN A 318 -32.74 -28.93 10.46
C ASN A 318 -32.21 -29.71 11.67
N ASN A 319 -31.02 -29.37 12.18
CA ASN A 319 -30.43 -30.02 13.36
C ASN A 319 -31.15 -29.73 14.69
N LYS A 320 -32.05 -28.76 14.70
CA LYS A 320 -32.88 -28.33 15.84
C LYS A 320 -34.38 -28.49 15.57
N ASP A 321 -34.74 -28.97 14.39
CA ASP A 321 -36.13 -29.17 13.99
C ASP A 321 -36.52 -30.65 14.12
N ASN A 322 -37.69 -30.91 14.69
CA ASN A 322 -38.27 -32.25 14.77
C ASN A 322 -39.06 -32.62 13.51
N CYS A 323 -39.32 -31.65 12.62
CA CYS A 323 -39.98 -31.84 11.32
C CYS A 323 -39.21 -31.16 10.16
N PRO A 324 -37.93 -31.51 9.87
CA PRO A 324 -37.01 -30.76 8.99
C PRO A 324 -37.41 -30.58 7.50
N ASN A 325 -38.61 -30.95 7.10
CA ASN A 325 -39.11 -30.83 5.74
C ASN A 325 -40.55 -30.30 5.71
N LEU A 326 -41.09 -29.83 6.83
CA LEU A 326 -42.49 -29.46 6.95
C LEU A 326 -42.66 -28.27 7.90
N PRO A 327 -42.97 -27.07 7.36
CA PRO A 327 -43.11 -25.90 8.19
C PRO A 327 -44.37 -26.02 9.07
N PRO A 328 -44.36 -25.48 10.30
CA PRO A 328 -45.49 -25.55 11.21
C PRO A 328 -46.75 -24.96 10.56
N LEU A 329 -47.83 -25.75 10.59
CA LEU A 329 -49.15 -25.32 10.11
C LEU A 329 -49.66 -24.21 11.04
N PHE A 330 -49.65 -22.97 10.55
CA PHE A 330 -50.30 -21.83 11.19
C PHE A 330 -51.81 -21.82 10.92
#